data_AF-A0A0N0TZ45-F1
#
_entry.id   AF-A0A0N0TZ45-F1
#
_cell.length_a   1.000
_cell.length_b   1.000
_cell.length_c   1.000
_cell.angle_alpha   90.00
_cell.angle_beta   90.00
_cell.angle_gamma   90.00
#
_symmetry.space_group_name_H-M   'P 1'
#
loop_
_entity.id
_entity.type
_entity.pdbx_description
1 polymer ?
#
loop_
_entity_poly.entity_id
_entity_poly.type
_entity_poly.pdbx_seq_one_letter_code
_entity_poly.pdbx_strand_id
1 'polypeptide(L)'
;FVANPFGGAGSRLYRTGDLARFLPDGNVEFLGRVDDQVKIRGFRIELGEVEEVVARHSGVRGVAVVVQEEGAVRRLVAFVVVAGGVGGEELRSFVGERLPAYMVPGVFVVVDELPLGPSGKVDRAALSGLLGEGLGAGEGGFVAPRTEVEEKLALVWGEVLGTGVPVGVHDNFFALGGDSILSLQVIFRAKQLGLFFSVKQLFEFQSVAALAPVVELRGGAGVVAEQGVVTGRVALTPVQRWFFAQDFAVPGHVNQSVLVEAEAGLSAEQWRVVVRRVLEQHDGLRTRFFQEDGAWCAELTGMPEETPLRVEDLSGCPEGEREARLLEVAGAVQAGLDLSRSPLLRAVLFTGLEDGGRKLLLVAHHLVVD
;
A
#
# COMPACT_ATOMS: atom_id res chain seq x y z
N PHE A 1 5.24 -21.56 21.56
CA PHE A 1 5.42 -21.38 23.02
C PHE A 1 6.15 -22.59 23.58
N VAL A 2 7.02 -22.40 24.57
CA VAL A 2 7.83 -23.46 25.22
C VAL A 2 7.62 -23.45 26.74
N ALA A 3 8.04 -24.50 27.44
CA ALA A 3 7.97 -24.56 28.90
C ALA A 3 8.75 -23.40 29.54
N ASN A 4 8.18 -22.76 30.56
CA ASN A 4 8.83 -21.67 31.29
C ASN A 4 9.50 -22.18 32.58
N PRO A 5 10.83 -22.31 32.64
CA PRO A 5 11.53 -22.70 33.86
C PRO A 5 11.64 -21.57 34.89
N PHE A 6 11.25 -20.34 34.55
CA PHE A 6 11.43 -19.14 35.39
C PHE A 6 10.11 -18.60 35.99
N GLY A 7 8.97 -19.23 35.68
CA GLY A 7 7.66 -18.81 36.18
C GLY A 7 6.96 -19.88 37.01
N GLY A 8 5.74 -19.57 37.46
CA GLY A 8 4.91 -20.53 38.20
C GLY A 8 4.53 -21.77 37.39
N ALA A 9 4.07 -22.82 38.09
CA ALA A 9 3.68 -24.09 37.49
C ALA A 9 2.63 -23.90 36.37
N GLY A 10 2.93 -24.44 35.19
CA GLY A 10 2.06 -24.32 34.00
C GLY A 10 2.29 -23.06 33.15
N SER A 11 3.18 -22.15 33.55
CA SER A 11 3.52 -20.99 32.72
C SER A 11 4.36 -21.37 31.49
N ARG A 12 4.29 -20.55 30.44
CA ARG A 12 4.95 -20.79 29.14
C ARG A 12 5.71 -19.55 28.67
N LEU A 13 6.81 -19.75 27.96
CA LEU A 13 7.55 -18.68 27.28
C LEU A 13 7.15 -18.61 25.80
N TYR A 14 7.14 -17.40 25.23
CA TYR A 14 7.04 -17.19 23.80
C TYR A 14 8.45 -17.01 23.23
N ARG A 15 8.81 -17.80 22.21
CA ARG A 15 10.07 -17.62 21.50
C ARG A 15 9.84 -16.54 20.44
N THR A 16 10.36 -15.35 20.68
CA THR A 16 10.17 -14.18 19.79
C THR A 16 10.98 -14.29 18.49
N GLY A 17 12.13 -14.97 18.55
CA GLY A 17 13.12 -15.00 17.47
C GLY A 17 13.99 -13.74 17.43
N ASP A 18 13.82 -12.82 18.39
CA ASP A 18 14.59 -11.59 18.52
C ASP A 18 15.87 -11.86 19.33
N LEU A 19 17.00 -11.33 18.85
CA LEU A 19 18.25 -11.25 19.60
C LEU A 19 18.27 -9.94 20.39
N ALA A 20 18.49 -10.03 21.69
CA ALA A 20 18.54 -8.86 22.57
C ALA A 20 19.60 -9.05 23.67
N ARG A 21 19.99 -7.94 24.28
CA ARG A 21 20.97 -7.85 25.37
C ARG A 21 20.41 -6.97 26.49
N PHE A 22 20.70 -7.32 27.75
CA PHE A 22 20.48 -6.41 28.87
C PHE A 22 21.61 -5.38 28.98
N LEU A 23 21.24 -4.12 29.20
CA LEU A 23 22.14 -3.03 29.53
C LEU A 23 22.36 -2.94 31.06
N PRO A 24 23.45 -2.28 31.51
CA PRO A 24 23.76 -2.16 32.95
C PRO A 24 22.70 -1.44 33.79
N ASP A 25 21.85 -0.63 33.15
CA ASP A 25 20.74 0.10 33.77
C ASP A 25 19.43 -0.73 33.85
N GLY A 26 19.45 -1.96 33.35
CA GLY A 26 18.29 -2.87 33.33
C GLY A 26 17.42 -2.77 32.07
N ASN A 27 17.71 -1.86 31.14
CA ASN A 27 17.02 -1.78 29.86
C ASN A 27 17.41 -2.94 28.94
N VAL A 28 16.56 -3.27 27.96
CA VAL A 28 16.82 -4.30 26.95
C VAL A 28 17.13 -3.63 25.62
N GLU A 29 18.34 -3.85 25.11
CA GLU A 29 18.77 -3.42 23.79
C GLU A 29 18.45 -4.52 22.76
N PHE A 30 17.69 -4.16 21.72
CA PHE A 30 17.37 -5.03 20.60
C PHE A 30 18.53 -5.06 19.60
N LEU A 31 18.99 -6.26 19.24
CA LEU A 31 20.18 -6.48 18.39
C LEU A 31 19.84 -7.08 17.02
N GLY A 32 18.56 -7.32 16.72
CA GLY A 32 18.10 -7.92 15.47
C GLY A 32 17.32 -9.20 15.69
N ARG A 33 17.10 -9.98 14.64
CA ARG A 33 16.47 -11.32 14.72
C ARG A 33 17.50 -12.42 14.51
N VAL A 34 17.23 -13.57 15.10
CA VAL A 34 18.02 -14.80 14.94
C VAL A 34 17.59 -15.56 13.68
N ASP A 35 16.40 -15.25 13.14
CA ASP A 35 15.87 -15.77 11.88
C ASP A 35 15.99 -14.73 10.74
N ASP A 36 16.01 -15.21 9.51
CA ASP A 36 16.16 -14.41 8.28
C ASP A 36 14.80 -13.80 7.83
N GLN A 37 13.90 -13.47 8.77
CA GLN A 37 12.57 -12.94 8.44
C GLN A 37 12.63 -11.53 7.88
N VAL A 38 11.98 -11.32 6.74
CA VAL A 38 11.95 -10.01 6.07
C VAL A 38 10.51 -9.52 5.87
N LYS A 39 10.32 -8.20 5.95
CA LYS A 39 9.05 -7.57 5.60
C LYS A 39 9.14 -7.04 4.16
N ILE A 40 8.33 -7.61 3.29
CA ILE A 40 8.23 -7.22 1.87
C ILE A 40 6.76 -6.98 1.56
N ARG A 41 6.41 -5.77 1.11
CA ARG A 41 5.04 -5.38 0.73
C ARG A 41 4.00 -5.64 1.83
N GLY A 42 4.37 -5.43 3.09
CA GLY A 42 3.52 -5.68 4.26
C GLY A 42 3.44 -7.15 4.70
N PHE A 43 3.97 -8.08 3.91
CA PHE A 43 4.04 -9.50 4.27
C PHE A 43 5.33 -9.82 5.01
N ARG A 44 5.18 -10.65 6.04
CA ARG A 44 6.31 -11.24 6.77
C ARG A 44 6.67 -12.54 6.06
N ILE A 45 7.88 -12.59 5.49
CA ILE A 45 8.36 -13.70 4.67
C ILE A 45 9.55 -14.34 5.35
N GLU A 46 9.54 -15.67 5.39
CA GLU A 46 10.66 -16.50 5.80
C GLU A 46 11.50 -16.86 4.57
N LEU A 47 12.73 -16.33 4.47
CA LEU A 47 13.58 -16.62 3.32
C LEU A 47 13.87 -18.11 3.18
N GLY A 48 14.03 -18.83 4.30
CA GLY A 48 14.23 -20.27 4.32
C GLY A 48 13.07 -21.08 3.73
N GLU A 49 11.82 -20.60 3.85
CA GLU A 49 10.66 -21.26 3.24
C GLU A 49 10.72 -21.18 1.71
N VAL A 50 11.13 -20.01 1.19
CA VAL A 50 11.35 -19.80 -0.24
C VAL A 50 12.51 -20.66 -0.75
N GLU A 51 13.63 -20.68 -0.02
CA GLU A 51 14.79 -21.52 -0.31
C GLU A 51 14.40 -23.01 -0.37
N GLU A 52 13.62 -23.50 0.60
CA GLU A 52 13.20 -24.90 0.64
C GLU A 52 12.37 -25.29 -0.60
N VAL A 53 11.45 -24.42 -1.04
CA VAL A 53 10.65 -24.69 -2.24
C VAL A 53 11.53 -24.68 -3.49
N VAL A 54 12.41 -23.69 -3.66
CA VAL A 54 13.32 -23.63 -4.82
C VAL A 54 14.23 -24.86 -4.87
N ALA A 55 14.75 -25.30 -3.72
CA ALA A 55 15.63 -26.47 -3.62
C ALA A 55 14.96 -27.80 -4.01
N ARG A 56 13.62 -27.88 -4.02
CA ARG A 56 12.88 -29.07 -4.46
C ARG A 56 12.86 -29.24 -5.98
N HIS A 57 13.27 -28.23 -6.75
CA HIS A 57 13.39 -28.37 -8.20
C HIS A 57 14.57 -29.30 -8.54
N SER A 58 14.35 -30.31 -9.38
CA SER A 58 15.37 -31.33 -9.67
C SER A 58 16.64 -30.79 -10.33
N GLY A 59 16.55 -29.63 -10.96
CA GLY A 59 17.69 -28.94 -11.55
C GLY A 59 18.45 -28.00 -10.60
N VAL A 60 18.03 -27.84 -9.34
CA VAL A 60 18.70 -26.95 -8.37
C VAL A 60 19.58 -27.79 -7.44
N ARG A 61 20.86 -27.41 -7.32
CA ARG A 61 21.85 -28.01 -6.40
C ARG A 61 22.09 -27.18 -5.15
N GLY A 62 21.82 -25.88 -5.22
CA GLY A 62 21.97 -24.96 -4.11
C GLY A 62 21.13 -23.72 -4.34
N VAL A 63 20.62 -23.13 -3.26
CA VAL A 63 19.86 -21.89 -3.31
C VAL A 63 20.15 -21.04 -2.08
N ALA A 64 20.20 -19.74 -2.28
CA ALA A 64 20.14 -18.75 -1.22
C ALA A 64 19.25 -17.59 -1.66
N VAL A 65 18.33 -17.16 -0.82
CA VAL A 65 17.46 -16.01 -1.11
C VAL A 65 17.94 -14.82 -0.29
N VAL A 66 17.99 -13.67 -0.94
CA VAL A 66 18.29 -12.38 -0.31
C VAL A 66 17.22 -11.35 -0.65
N VAL A 67 17.23 -10.24 0.07
CA VAL A 67 16.40 -9.08 -0.24
C VAL A 67 17.25 -8.03 -0.92
N GLN A 68 16.82 -7.61 -2.11
CA GLN A 68 17.33 -6.40 -2.75
C GLN A 68 16.46 -5.22 -2.32
N GLU A 69 17.10 -4.19 -1.79
CA GLU A 69 16.47 -2.92 -1.43
C GLU A 69 16.96 -1.84 -2.39
N GLU A 70 16.05 -1.26 -3.18
CA GLU A 70 16.31 -0.10 -4.04
C GLU A 70 15.32 1.01 -3.68
N GLY A 71 15.81 2.02 -2.94
CA GLY A 71 14.97 3.09 -2.40
C GLY A 71 13.91 2.54 -1.42
N ALA A 72 12.63 2.73 -1.75
CA ALA A 72 11.51 2.21 -0.96
C ALA A 72 11.04 0.80 -1.40
N VAL A 73 11.57 0.28 -2.51
CA VAL A 73 11.16 -1.00 -3.08
C VAL A 73 12.03 -2.12 -2.53
N ARG A 74 11.37 -3.18 -2.04
CA ARG A 74 12.03 -4.41 -1.57
C ARG A 74 11.57 -5.58 -2.43
N ARG A 75 12.50 -6.39 -2.92
CA ARG A 75 12.20 -7.61 -3.69
C ARG A 75 13.08 -8.77 -3.27
N LEU A 76 12.54 -9.98 -3.43
CA LEU A 76 13.29 -11.22 -3.23
C LEU A 76 14.13 -11.55 -4.46
N VAL A 77 15.39 -11.91 -4.24
CA VAL A 77 16.30 -12.42 -5.28
C VAL A 77 16.81 -13.78 -4.85
N ALA A 78 16.66 -14.79 -5.69
CA ALA A 78 17.13 -16.15 -5.44
C ALA A 78 18.42 -16.41 -6.24
N PHE A 79 19.53 -16.62 -5.54
CA PHE A 79 20.76 -17.13 -6.13
C PHE A 79 20.69 -18.64 -6.18
N VAL A 80 20.87 -19.23 -7.36
CA VAL A 80 20.70 -20.66 -7.60
C VAL A 80 21.94 -21.25 -8.26
N VAL A 81 22.36 -22.41 -7.77
CA VAL A 81 23.34 -23.26 -8.44
C VAL A 81 22.55 -24.33 -9.16
N VAL A 82 22.60 -24.37 -10.49
CA VAL A 82 21.79 -25.30 -11.29
C VAL A 82 22.63 -26.43 -11.89
N ALA A 83 22.01 -27.60 -12.05
CA ALA A 83 22.52 -28.71 -12.83
C ALA A 83 21.79 -28.76 -14.19
N GLY A 84 22.44 -28.30 -15.25
CA GLY A 84 21.85 -28.23 -16.60
C GLY A 84 21.33 -26.83 -16.95
N GLY A 85 20.66 -26.71 -18.10
CA GLY A 85 20.16 -25.43 -18.64
C GLY A 85 18.83 -24.95 -18.07
N VAL A 86 18.61 -25.14 -16.76
CA VAL A 86 17.40 -24.66 -16.08
C VAL A 86 17.47 -23.15 -15.94
N GLY A 87 16.46 -22.47 -16.49
CA GLY A 87 16.38 -21.01 -16.48
C GLY A 87 15.49 -20.44 -15.36
N GLY A 88 15.59 -19.13 -15.14
CA GLY A 88 14.87 -18.41 -14.10
C GLY A 88 13.35 -18.40 -14.27
N GLU A 89 12.83 -18.49 -15.51
CA GLU A 89 11.39 -18.56 -15.78
C GLU A 89 10.78 -19.91 -15.35
N GLU A 90 11.48 -21.01 -15.63
CA GLU A 90 11.09 -22.36 -15.20
C GLU A 90 11.02 -22.45 -13.68
N LEU A 91 12.07 -21.95 -12.99
CA LEU A 91 12.11 -21.90 -11.53
C LEU A 91 11.00 -21.01 -10.95
N ARG A 92 10.72 -19.87 -11.57
CA ARG A 92 9.63 -18.98 -11.15
C ARG A 92 8.28 -19.67 -11.27
N SER A 93 7.99 -20.33 -12.38
CA SER A 93 6.74 -21.07 -12.57
C SER A 93 6.61 -22.18 -11.54
N PHE A 94 7.69 -22.95 -11.33
CA PHE A 94 7.72 -24.01 -10.33
C PHE A 94 7.44 -23.51 -8.91
N VAL A 95 8.03 -22.38 -8.52
CA VAL A 95 7.82 -21.79 -7.19
C VAL A 95 6.41 -21.18 -7.09
N GLY A 96 5.92 -20.51 -8.14
CA GLY A 96 4.61 -19.86 -8.18
C GLY A 96 3.42 -20.82 -8.08
N GLU A 97 3.58 -22.09 -8.49
CA GLU A 97 2.59 -23.14 -8.25
C GLU A 97 2.48 -23.57 -6.78
N ARG A 98 3.48 -23.24 -5.95
CA ARG A 98 3.67 -23.80 -4.60
C ARG A 98 3.68 -22.74 -3.50
N LEU A 99 4.00 -21.49 -3.83
CA LEU A 99 4.04 -20.37 -2.91
C LEU A 99 3.10 -19.24 -3.35
N PRO A 100 2.55 -18.47 -2.40
CA PRO A 100 1.86 -17.22 -2.71
C PRO A 100 2.74 -16.27 -3.53
N ALA A 101 2.11 -15.48 -4.42
CA ALA A 101 2.83 -14.60 -5.35
C ALA A 101 3.84 -13.65 -4.69
N TYR A 102 3.58 -13.19 -3.46
CA TYR A 102 4.48 -12.29 -2.72
C TYR A 102 5.76 -12.98 -2.19
N MET A 103 5.78 -14.32 -2.12
CA MET A 103 6.95 -15.12 -1.72
C MET A 103 7.79 -15.59 -2.92
N VAL A 104 7.28 -15.46 -4.15
CA VAL A 104 8.01 -15.86 -5.35
C VAL A 104 9.14 -14.87 -5.61
N PRO A 105 10.41 -15.31 -5.73
CA PRO A 105 11.52 -14.43 -6.07
C PRO A 105 11.27 -13.64 -7.35
N GLY A 106 11.53 -12.33 -7.28
CA GLY A 106 11.42 -11.42 -8.42
C GLY A 106 12.51 -11.71 -9.45
N VAL A 107 13.69 -12.17 -9.03
CA VAL A 107 14.81 -12.51 -9.90
C VAL A 107 15.44 -13.83 -9.45
N PHE A 108 15.83 -14.65 -10.41
CA PHE A 108 16.66 -15.84 -10.20
C PHE A 108 18.01 -15.59 -10.86
N VAL A 109 19.09 -15.64 -10.08
CA VAL A 109 20.46 -15.41 -10.54
C VAL A 109 21.21 -16.73 -10.48
N VAL A 110 21.66 -17.23 -11.63
CA VAL A 110 22.47 -18.44 -11.70
C VAL A 110 23.91 -18.10 -11.28
N VAL A 111 24.44 -18.85 -10.32
CA VAL A 111 25.84 -18.76 -9.87
C VAL A 111 26.51 -20.12 -9.94
N ASP A 112 27.83 -20.13 -10.17
CA ASP A 112 28.60 -21.36 -10.20
C ASP A 112 28.65 -22.05 -8.83
N GLU A 113 28.78 -21.25 -7.77
CA GLU A 113 28.78 -21.69 -6.38
C GLU A 113 28.21 -20.60 -5.44
N LEU A 114 27.65 -21.02 -4.30
CA LEU A 114 27.23 -20.08 -3.26
C LEU A 114 28.45 -19.71 -2.40
N PRO A 115 28.76 -18.41 -2.21
CA PRO A 115 29.87 -18.00 -1.38
C PRO A 115 29.61 -18.43 0.06
N LEU A 116 30.63 -18.99 0.72
CA LEU A 116 30.56 -19.42 2.11
C LEU A 116 31.40 -18.48 2.98
N GLY A 117 30.83 -18.05 4.10
CA GLY A 117 31.55 -17.30 5.11
C GLY A 117 32.45 -18.17 5.99
N PRO A 118 33.22 -17.58 6.92
CA PRO A 118 34.18 -18.30 7.78
C PRO A 118 33.58 -19.41 8.65
N SER A 119 32.26 -19.39 8.85
CA SER A 119 31.51 -20.41 9.61
C SER A 119 31.02 -21.59 8.76
N GLY A 120 31.29 -21.59 7.45
CA GLY A 120 30.77 -22.58 6.50
C GLY A 120 29.31 -22.36 6.10
N LYS A 121 28.67 -21.27 6.55
CA LYS A 121 27.33 -20.85 6.11
C LYS A 121 27.41 -19.95 4.88
N VAL A 122 26.33 -19.88 4.11
CA VAL A 122 26.24 -18.99 2.95
C VAL A 122 26.46 -17.53 3.36
N ASP A 123 27.35 -16.84 2.66
CA ASP A 123 27.61 -15.42 2.81
C ASP A 123 26.62 -14.61 1.98
N ARG A 124 25.48 -14.27 2.61
CA ARG A 124 24.43 -13.45 1.97
C ARG A 124 24.87 -12.01 1.70
N ALA A 125 25.86 -11.49 2.43
CA ALA A 125 26.37 -10.14 2.18
C ALA A 125 27.17 -10.09 0.88
N ALA A 126 28.00 -11.12 0.62
CA ALA A 126 28.70 -11.27 -0.66
C ALA A 126 27.71 -11.40 -1.83
N LEU A 127 26.64 -12.20 -1.67
CA LEU A 127 25.58 -12.32 -2.66
C LEU A 127 24.86 -11.00 -2.93
N SER A 128 24.47 -10.26 -1.89
CA SER A 128 23.85 -8.94 -2.06
C SER A 128 24.79 -7.94 -2.75
N GLY A 129 26.11 -8.05 -2.55
CA GLY A 129 27.11 -7.23 -3.24
C GLY A 129 27.11 -7.42 -4.76
N LEU A 130 26.84 -8.63 -5.25
CA LEU A 130 26.75 -8.92 -6.69
C LEU A 130 25.57 -8.20 -7.39
N LEU A 131 24.53 -7.84 -6.63
CA LEU A 131 23.36 -7.14 -7.19
C LEU A 131 23.68 -5.70 -7.60
N GLY A 132 24.67 -5.07 -6.98
CA GLY A 132 25.11 -3.72 -7.31
C GLY A 132 25.79 -3.58 -8.68
N GLU A 133 26.24 -4.69 -9.28
CA GLU A 133 26.94 -4.71 -10.57
C GLU A 133 26.01 -4.93 -11.78
N GLY A 134 24.71 -4.69 -11.64
CA GLY A 134 23.77 -4.66 -12.77
C GLY A 134 23.17 -6.01 -13.16
N LEU A 135 23.11 -6.98 -12.23
CA LEU A 135 22.52 -8.32 -12.46
C LEU A 135 20.97 -8.33 -12.42
N GLY A 136 20.32 -7.24 -12.82
CA GLY A 136 18.87 -7.09 -12.85
C GLY A 136 18.19 -7.54 -14.15
N ALA A 137 18.95 -7.89 -15.18
CA ALA A 137 18.39 -8.37 -16.44
C ALA A 137 18.04 -9.86 -16.32
N GLY A 138 16.75 -10.20 -16.46
CA GLY A 138 16.36 -11.59 -16.71
C GLY A 138 17.13 -12.17 -17.90
N GLU A 139 17.23 -13.50 -17.96
CA GLU A 139 18.03 -14.28 -18.93
C GLU A 139 17.75 -14.02 -20.44
N GLY A 140 16.96 -13.01 -20.80
CA GLY A 140 16.72 -12.59 -22.19
C GLY A 140 17.62 -11.46 -22.72
N GLY A 141 18.45 -10.84 -21.87
CA GLY A 141 19.18 -9.63 -22.23
C GLY A 141 18.25 -8.42 -22.45
N PHE A 142 18.77 -7.20 -22.27
CA PHE A 142 17.99 -6.00 -22.51
C PHE A 142 17.59 -5.90 -23.99
N VAL A 143 16.29 -5.98 -24.27
CA VAL A 143 15.72 -5.71 -25.60
C VAL A 143 14.92 -4.42 -25.53
N ALA A 144 15.37 -3.41 -26.26
CA ALA A 144 14.72 -2.10 -26.28
C ALA A 144 13.31 -2.17 -26.91
N PRO A 145 12.38 -1.29 -26.49
CA PRO A 145 11.11 -1.07 -27.16
C PRO A 145 11.25 -0.81 -28.66
N ARG A 146 10.31 -1.36 -29.45
CA ARG A 146 10.33 -1.33 -30.92
C ARG A 146 9.14 -0.61 -31.52
N THR A 147 8.08 -0.40 -30.74
CA THR A 147 6.84 0.25 -31.19
C THR A 147 6.45 1.37 -30.23
N GLU A 148 5.65 2.34 -30.71
CA GLU A 148 5.16 3.45 -29.88
C GLU A 148 4.44 2.96 -28.61
N VAL A 149 3.68 1.86 -28.72
CA VAL A 149 2.99 1.25 -27.58
C VAL A 149 4.00 0.64 -26.60
N GLU A 150 5.00 -0.10 -27.10
CA GLU A 150 6.06 -0.66 -26.25
C GLU A 150 6.86 0.44 -25.54
N GLU A 151 7.19 1.53 -26.23
CA GLU A 151 7.93 2.67 -25.68
C GLU A 151 7.16 3.34 -24.53
N LYS A 152 5.87 3.64 -24.75
CA LYS A 152 5.00 4.25 -23.75
C LYS A 152 4.77 3.32 -22.55
N LEU A 153 4.61 2.01 -22.78
CA LEU A 153 4.46 1.04 -21.70
C LEU A 153 5.74 0.93 -20.86
N ALA A 154 6.91 0.78 -21.51
CA ALA A 154 8.20 0.68 -20.83
C ALA A 154 8.52 1.95 -20.02
N LEU A 155 8.18 3.13 -20.54
CA LEU A 155 8.29 4.40 -19.82
C LEU A 155 7.44 4.39 -18.54
N VAL A 156 6.14 4.10 -18.66
CA VAL A 156 5.22 4.08 -17.52
C VAL A 156 5.66 3.05 -16.48
N TRP A 157 6.14 1.88 -16.90
CA TRP A 157 6.63 0.84 -16.00
C TRP A 157 7.87 1.31 -15.24
N GLY A 158 8.85 1.89 -15.93
CA GLY A 158 10.06 2.41 -15.29
C GLY A 158 9.76 3.48 -14.25
N GLU A 159 8.83 4.40 -14.55
CA GLU A 159 8.43 5.45 -13.61
C GLU A 159 7.64 4.94 -12.39
N VAL A 160 6.75 3.96 -12.57
CA VAL A 160 5.91 3.43 -11.49
C VAL A 160 6.69 2.47 -10.60
N LEU A 161 7.55 1.64 -11.20
CA LEU A 161 8.36 0.65 -10.50
C LEU A 161 9.65 1.26 -9.92
N GLY A 162 10.07 2.44 -10.40
CA GLY A 162 11.26 3.13 -9.91
C GLY A 162 12.56 2.39 -10.22
N THR A 163 12.64 1.69 -11.36
CA THR A 163 13.73 0.75 -11.68
C THR A 163 15.11 1.40 -11.82
N GLY A 164 15.20 2.73 -12.00
CA GLY A 164 16.47 3.44 -12.21
C GLY A 164 17.22 3.10 -13.51
N VAL A 165 16.81 2.03 -14.19
CA VAL A 165 17.30 1.55 -15.49
C VAL A 165 16.13 1.38 -16.47
N PRO A 166 16.38 1.45 -17.79
CA PRO A 166 15.34 1.22 -18.80
C PRO A 166 14.73 -0.18 -18.70
N VAL A 167 13.39 -0.26 -18.78
CA VAL A 167 12.64 -1.52 -18.81
C VAL A 167 12.72 -2.12 -20.22
N GLY A 168 13.22 -3.35 -20.32
CA GLY A 168 13.24 -4.13 -21.56
C GLY A 168 11.86 -4.71 -21.90
N VAL A 169 11.62 -5.00 -23.19
CA VAL A 169 10.28 -5.43 -23.61
C VAL A 169 9.87 -6.81 -23.08
N HIS A 170 10.83 -7.64 -22.68
CA HIS A 170 10.61 -8.96 -22.11
C HIS A 170 10.66 -8.96 -20.58
N ASP A 171 10.92 -7.81 -19.95
CA ASP A 171 10.91 -7.73 -18.50
C ASP A 171 9.50 -7.99 -17.97
N ASN A 172 9.42 -8.79 -16.92
CA ASN A 172 8.16 -9.11 -16.28
C ASN A 172 7.81 -8.07 -15.22
N PHE A 173 6.61 -7.48 -15.29
CA PHE A 173 6.14 -6.42 -14.39
C PHE A 173 6.25 -6.79 -12.91
N PHE A 174 5.80 -8.00 -12.56
CA PHE A 174 5.74 -8.48 -11.19
C PHE A 174 7.13 -8.89 -10.68
N ALA A 175 7.96 -9.41 -11.57
CA ALA A 175 9.38 -9.68 -11.31
C ALA A 175 10.16 -8.40 -10.96
N LEU A 176 9.84 -7.30 -11.63
CA LEU A 176 10.46 -5.99 -11.39
C LEU A 176 9.98 -5.28 -10.13
N GLY A 177 8.95 -5.78 -9.44
CA GLY A 177 8.45 -5.12 -8.23
C GLY A 177 6.94 -4.85 -8.24
N GLY A 178 6.26 -5.08 -9.36
CA GLY A 178 4.84 -4.79 -9.52
C GLY A 178 3.94 -5.55 -8.56
N ASP A 179 2.86 -4.90 -8.15
CA ASP A 179 1.75 -5.46 -7.37
C ASP A 179 0.41 -4.90 -7.88
N SER A 180 -0.70 -5.22 -7.20
CA SER A 180 -2.03 -4.77 -7.59
C SER A 180 -2.24 -3.25 -7.49
N ILE A 181 -1.57 -2.56 -6.56
CA ILE A 181 -1.65 -1.09 -6.42
C ILE A 181 -0.85 -0.42 -7.54
N LEU A 182 0.38 -0.89 -7.77
CA LEU A 182 1.23 -0.40 -8.86
C LEU A 182 0.60 -0.71 -10.23
N SER A 183 -0.11 -1.82 -10.36
CA SER A 183 -0.90 -2.15 -11.56
C SER A 183 -1.94 -1.07 -11.87
N LEU A 184 -2.67 -0.58 -10.86
CA LEU A 184 -3.66 0.49 -11.02
C LEU A 184 -2.98 1.82 -11.40
N GLN A 185 -1.83 2.13 -10.79
CA GLN A 185 -1.06 3.33 -11.14
C GLN A 185 -0.55 3.29 -12.59
N VAL A 186 -0.04 2.14 -13.03
CA VAL A 186 0.37 1.90 -14.43
C VAL A 186 -0.80 2.14 -15.38
N ILE A 187 -1.98 1.57 -15.09
CA ILE A 187 -3.15 1.74 -15.96
C ILE A 187 -3.59 3.21 -16.01
N PHE A 188 -3.60 3.90 -14.88
CA PHE A 188 -3.97 5.32 -14.83
C PHE A 188 -3.02 6.19 -15.66
N ARG A 189 -1.71 6.00 -15.51
CA ARG A 189 -0.69 6.75 -16.28
C ARG A 189 -0.70 6.36 -17.76
N ALA A 190 -0.82 5.07 -18.08
CA ALA A 190 -0.91 4.60 -19.46
C ALA A 190 -2.13 5.17 -20.18
N LYS A 191 -3.27 5.29 -19.47
CA LYS A 191 -4.49 5.95 -19.98
C LYS A 191 -4.27 7.42 -20.34
N GLN A 192 -3.44 8.16 -19.57
CA GLN A 192 -3.06 9.54 -19.90
C GLN A 192 -2.25 9.62 -21.22
N LEU A 193 -1.55 8.54 -21.58
CA LEU A 193 -0.80 8.41 -22.83
C LEU A 193 -1.61 7.80 -23.99
N GLY A 194 -2.93 7.62 -23.79
CA GLY A 194 -3.84 7.04 -24.78
C GLY A 194 -3.82 5.51 -24.87
N LEU A 195 -3.18 4.83 -23.91
CA LEU A 195 -3.11 3.37 -23.84
C LEU A 195 -4.21 2.83 -22.93
N PHE A 196 -5.07 1.96 -23.46
CA PHE A 196 -6.17 1.37 -22.71
C PHE A 196 -6.02 -0.15 -22.63
N PHE A 197 -5.96 -0.65 -21.40
CA PHE A 197 -5.99 -2.08 -21.06
C PHE A 197 -6.52 -2.24 -19.63
N SER A 198 -6.97 -3.45 -19.30
CA SER A 198 -7.50 -3.81 -17.99
C SER A 198 -6.43 -4.35 -17.05
N VAL A 199 -6.69 -4.29 -15.74
CA VAL A 199 -5.87 -4.98 -14.73
C VAL A 199 -5.74 -6.46 -15.08
N LYS A 200 -6.84 -7.11 -15.50
CA LYS A 200 -6.83 -8.51 -15.93
C LYS A 200 -5.80 -8.76 -17.03
N GLN A 201 -5.77 -7.91 -18.06
CA GLN A 201 -4.79 -8.04 -19.15
C GLN A 201 -3.36 -7.86 -18.67
N LEU A 202 -3.08 -6.94 -17.73
CA LEU A 202 -1.72 -6.80 -17.18
C LEU A 202 -1.26 -8.05 -16.42
N PHE A 203 -2.16 -8.71 -15.69
CA PHE A 203 -1.87 -9.98 -15.00
C PHE A 203 -1.70 -11.17 -15.95
N GLU A 204 -2.39 -11.15 -17.08
CA GLU A 204 -2.32 -12.18 -18.12
C GLU A 204 -1.08 -12.00 -19.02
N PHE A 205 -0.76 -10.76 -19.39
CA PHE A 205 0.32 -10.38 -20.30
C PHE A 205 1.37 -9.56 -19.54
N GLN A 206 2.25 -10.27 -18.84
CA GLN A 206 3.08 -9.69 -17.78
C GLN A 206 4.36 -8.99 -18.27
N SER A 207 4.61 -8.93 -19.58
CA SER A 207 5.73 -8.19 -20.16
C SER A 207 5.24 -7.17 -21.18
N VAL A 208 6.03 -6.13 -21.45
CA VAL A 208 5.67 -5.08 -22.41
C VAL A 208 5.39 -5.67 -23.80
N ALA A 209 6.21 -6.61 -24.27
CA ALA A 209 6.03 -7.31 -25.55
C ALA A 209 4.75 -8.17 -25.59
N ALA A 210 4.37 -8.79 -24.47
CA ALA A 210 3.15 -9.59 -24.39
C ALA A 210 1.90 -8.72 -24.28
N LEU A 211 2.00 -7.57 -23.61
CA LEU A 211 0.87 -6.67 -23.35
C LEU A 211 0.58 -5.80 -24.57
N ALA A 212 1.60 -5.29 -25.26
CA ALA A 212 1.45 -4.35 -26.37
C ALA A 212 0.42 -4.78 -27.45
N PRO A 213 0.32 -6.06 -27.87
CA PRO A 213 -0.67 -6.52 -28.85
C PRO A 213 -2.14 -6.40 -28.40
N VAL A 214 -2.41 -6.38 -27.09
CA VAL A 214 -3.76 -6.29 -26.53
C VAL A 214 -4.13 -4.91 -26.01
N VAL A 215 -3.21 -3.93 -26.14
CA VAL A 215 -3.46 -2.54 -25.78
C VAL A 215 -4.21 -1.84 -26.90
N GLU A 216 -5.31 -1.17 -26.53
CA GLU A 216 -6.00 -0.28 -27.44
C GLU A 216 -5.37 1.11 -27.39
N LEU A 217 -4.74 1.53 -28.50
CA LEU A 217 -4.31 2.91 -28.67
C LEU A 217 -5.50 3.76 -29.11
N ARG A 218 -6.00 4.61 -28.22
CA ARG A 218 -7.05 5.57 -28.54
C ARG A 218 -6.41 6.94 -28.70
N GLY A 219 -6.54 7.51 -29.91
CA GLY A 219 -6.06 8.86 -30.20
C GLY A 219 -6.60 9.83 -29.16
N GLY A 220 -5.69 10.58 -28.53
CA GLY A 220 -5.97 11.42 -27.38
C GLY A 220 -6.97 12.53 -27.67
N ALA A 221 -8.26 12.22 -27.55
CA ALA A 221 -9.14 13.15 -26.87
C ALA A 221 -8.78 13.01 -25.38
N GLY A 222 -7.69 13.69 -24.97
CA GLY A 222 -7.44 13.91 -23.56
C GLY A 222 -8.76 14.39 -22.98
N VAL A 223 -9.27 13.69 -21.97
CA VAL A 223 -10.47 14.16 -21.28
C VAL A 223 -10.05 15.49 -20.66
N VAL A 224 -10.38 16.59 -21.35
CA VAL A 224 -10.24 17.94 -20.81
C VAL A 224 -11.35 18.07 -19.78
N ALA A 225 -11.12 17.45 -18.62
CA ALA A 225 -11.95 17.65 -17.45
C ALA A 225 -11.63 19.05 -16.92
N GLU A 226 -12.61 19.94 -16.99
CA GLU A 226 -12.56 21.21 -16.29
C GLU A 226 -12.28 20.94 -14.81
N GLN A 227 -11.25 21.60 -14.25
CA GLN A 227 -10.84 21.47 -12.85
C GLN A 227 -11.60 22.45 -11.93
N GLY A 228 -12.72 22.99 -12.41
CA GLY A 228 -13.58 23.87 -11.63
C GLY A 228 -14.33 23.10 -10.54
N VAL A 229 -14.87 23.82 -9.56
CA VAL A 229 -15.72 23.23 -8.52
C VAL A 229 -16.94 22.59 -9.18
N VAL A 230 -17.07 21.27 -9.08
CA VAL A 230 -18.23 20.57 -9.62
C VAL A 230 -19.43 20.79 -8.70
N THR A 231 -20.55 21.22 -9.31
CA THR A 231 -21.83 21.45 -8.63
C THR A 231 -22.98 20.88 -9.44
N GLY A 232 -24.08 20.55 -8.78
CA GLY A 232 -25.31 20.06 -9.39
C GLY A 232 -25.55 18.57 -9.21
N ARG A 233 -26.63 18.09 -9.83
CA ARG A 233 -27.08 16.69 -9.70
C ARG A 233 -26.13 15.73 -10.38
N VAL A 234 -25.83 14.63 -9.70
CA VAL A 234 -25.00 13.55 -10.22
C VAL A 234 -25.72 12.22 -10.10
N ALA A 235 -25.43 11.30 -11.02
CA ALA A 235 -25.96 9.97 -10.95
C ALA A 235 -25.31 9.21 -9.78
N LEU A 236 -26.11 8.44 -9.03
CA LEU A 236 -25.59 7.53 -8.03
C LEU A 236 -24.68 6.48 -8.67
N THR A 237 -23.51 6.28 -8.06
CA THR A 237 -22.60 5.19 -8.43
C THR A 237 -23.23 3.84 -8.06
N PRO A 238 -22.77 2.72 -8.65
CA PRO A 238 -23.31 1.39 -8.33
C PRO A 238 -23.27 1.06 -6.83
N VAL A 239 -22.18 1.43 -6.13
CA VAL A 239 -22.06 1.20 -4.68
C VAL A 239 -23.01 2.07 -3.86
N GLN A 240 -23.25 3.32 -4.27
CA GLN A 240 -24.23 4.19 -3.61
C GLN A 240 -25.67 3.67 -3.82
N ARG A 241 -26.01 3.16 -5.01
CA ARG A 241 -27.31 2.50 -5.25
C ARG A 241 -27.46 1.26 -4.40
N TRP A 242 -26.41 0.43 -4.32
CA TRP A 242 -26.41 -0.74 -3.45
C TRP A 242 -26.65 -0.35 -1.99
N PHE A 243 -25.95 0.68 -1.50
CA PHE A 243 -26.12 1.21 -0.14
C PHE A 243 -27.57 1.61 0.14
N PHE A 244 -28.18 2.41 -0.75
CA PHE A 244 -29.57 2.86 -0.57
C PHE A 244 -30.62 1.78 -0.82
N ALA A 245 -30.24 0.62 -1.37
CA ALA A 245 -31.09 -0.56 -1.47
C ALA A 245 -31.04 -1.42 -0.20
N GLN A 246 -30.12 -1.14 0.74
CA GLN A 246 -30.07 -1.84 2.04
C GLN A 246 -31.02 -1.18 3.05
N ASP A 247 -31.46 -1.96 4.03
CA ASP A 247 -32.31 -1.50 5.13
C ASP A 247 -31.46 -1.16 6.37
N PHE A 248 -30.82 0.01 6.36
CA PHE A 248 -30.07 0.50 7.52
C PHE A 248 -31.02 1.21 8.49
N ALA A 249 -30.99 0.83 9.76
CA ALA A 249 -31.78 1.48 10.81
C ALA A 249 -31.45 2.99 10.95
N VAL A 250 -30.16 3.35 10.81
CA VAL A 250 -29.70 4.75 10.80
C VAL A 250 -28.62 4.90 9.72
N PRO A 251 -29.01 5.22 8.47
CA PRO A 251 -28.08 5.25 7.34
C PRO A 251 -26.87 6.18 7.58
N GLY A 252 -27.06 7.33 8.23
CA GLY A 252 -25.99 8.30 8.49
C GLY A 252 -24.88 7.81 9.43
N HIS A 253 -25.08 6.71 10.15
CA HIS A 253 -24.08 6.15 11.07
C HIS A 253 -23.03 5.28 10.36
N VAL A 254 -23.16 5.03 9.05
CA VAL A 254 -22.18 4.25 8.29
C VAL A 254 -21.02 5.17 7.88
N ASN A 255 -20.22 5.53 8.88
CA ASN A 255 -19.12 6.49 8.75
C ASN A 255 -17.78 5.86 9.13
N GLN A 256 -16.72 6.52 8.67
CA GLN A 256 -15.34 6.27 9.01
C GLN A 256 -14.81 7.45 9.80
N SER A 257 -14.08 7.17 10.88
CA SER A 257 -13.46 8.19 11.71
C SER A 257 -11.99 7.92 11.93
N VAL A 258 -11.18 8.97 11.91
CA VAL A 258 -9.76 8.92 12.28
C VAL A 258 -9.43 10.05 13.24
N LEU A 259 -8.65 9.74 14.27
CA LEU A 259 -8.08 10.70 15.19
C LEU A 259 -6.59 10.80 14.91
N VAL A 260 -6.12 11.99 14.52
CA VAL A 260 -4.70 12.24 14.23
C VAL A 260 -4.14 13.27 15.20
N GLU A 261 -2.83 13.24 15.39
CA GLU A 261 -2.12 14.33 16.05
C GLU A 261 -2.16 15.57 15.15
N ALA A 262 -2.48 16.71 15.76
CA ALA A 262 -2.54 17.99 15.08
C ALA A 262 -1.34 18.85 15.49
N GLU A 263 -0.68 19.45 14.49
CA GLU A 263 0.37 20.43 14.68
C GLU A 263 -0.05 21.52 15.68
N ALA A 264 0.65 21.58 16.81
CA ALA A 264 0.36 22.46 17.93
C ALA A 264 0.64 23.94 17.60
N GLY A 265 1.55 24.21 16.65
CA GLY A 265 1.89 25.55 16.19
C GLY A 265 0.82 26.23 15.33
N LEU A 266 -0.15 25.48 14.77
CA LEU A 266 -1.23 26.05 13.97
C LEU A 266 -2.39 26.51 14.85
N SER A 267 -2.85 27.75 14.70
CA SER A 267 -4.07 28.25 15.32
C SER A 267 -5.33 27.51 14.84
N ALA A 268 -6.43 27.62 15.59
CA ALA A 268 -7.72 27.07 15.17
C ALA A 268 -8.19 27.61 13.81
N GLU A 269 -7.93 28.89 13.52
CA GLU A 269 -8.26 29.48 12.21
C GLU A 269 -7.42 28.89 11.07
N GLN A 270 -6.13 28.62 11.31
CA GLN A 270 -5.30 27.93 10.32
C GLN A 270 -5.81 26.52 10.05
N TRP A 271 -6.25 25.80 11.10
CA TRP A 271 -6.91 24.50 10.92
C TRP A 271 -8.22 24.59 10.14
N ARG A 272 -9.01 25.67 10.32
CA ARG A 272 -10.19 25.91 9.47
C ARG A 272 -9.82 26.08 8.00
N VAL A 273 -8.71 26.75 7.71
CA VAL A 273 -8.21 26.87 6.33
C VAL A 273 -7.78 25.51 5.79
N VAL A 274 -7.07 24.69 6.57
CA VAL A 274 -6.64 23.34 6.16
C VAL A 274 -7.85 22.46 5.80
N VAL A 275 -8.84 22.37 6.69
CA VAL A 275 -10.06 21.57 6.42
C VAL A 275 -10.82 22.12 5.22
N ARG A 276 -10.85 23.45 5.04
CA ARG A 276 -11.45 24.07 3.86
C ARG A 276 -10.76 23.65 2.57
N ARG A 277 -9.42 23.60 2.54
CA ARG A 277 -8.65 23.15 1.36
C ARG A 277 -8.94 21.69 1.00
N VAL A 278 -9.12 20.82 1.99
CA VAL A 278 -9.53 19.43 1.74
C VAL A 278 -10.90 19.39 1.05
N LEU A 279 -11.86 20.20 1.49
CA LEU A 279 -13.17 20.30 0.84
C LEU A 279 -13.11 20.90 -0.57
N GLU A 280 -12.21 21.85 -0.81
CA GLU A 280 -11.98 22.44 -2.15
C GLU A 280 -11.39 21.42 -3.12
N GLN A 281 -10.50 20.55 -2.64
CA GLN A 281 -9.83 19.53 -3.46
C GLN A 281 -10.75 18.34 -3.78
N HIS A 282 -11.69 18.02 -2.89
CA HIS A 282 -12.47 16.79 -2.96
C HIS A 282 -13.97 17.06 -3.02
N ASP A 283 -14.50 17.21 -4.23
CA ASP A 283 -15.92 17.48 -4.50
C ASP A 283 -16.86 16.46 -3.83
N GLY A 284 -16.46 15.18 -3.81
CA GLY A 284 -17.23 14.09 -3.21
C GLY A 284 -17.64 14.36 -1.75
N LEU A 285 -16.78 15.01 -0.96
CA LEU A 285 -17.07 15.35 0.44
C LEU A 285 -18.22 16.35 0.60
N ARG A 286 -18.53 17.08 -0.46
CA ARG A 286 -19.60 18.09 -0.52
C ARG A 286 -20.86 17.54 -1.19
N THR A 287 -20.95 16.22 -1.34
CA THR A 287 -22.17 15.56 -1.82
C THR A 287 -23.20 15.54 -0.72
N ARG A 288 -24.46 15.84 -1.05
CA ARG A 288 -25.62 15.47 -0.24
C ARG A 288 -26.46 14.42 -0.96
N PHE A 289 -27.11 13.57 -0.19
CA PHE A 289 -28.05 12.57 -0.67
C PHE A 289 -29.43 12.79 -0.04
N PHE A 290 -30.45 12.86 -0.87
CA PHE A 290 -31.82 13.13 -0.45
C PHE A 290 -32.80 12.34 -1.30
N GLN A 291 -34.02 12.18 -0.81
CA GLN A 291 -35.10 11.56 -1.56
C GLN A 291 -35.95 12.64 -2.25
N GLU A 292 -36.25 12.41 -3.52
CA GLU A 292 -37.20 13.19 -4.31
C GLU A 292 -38.04 12.21 -5.14
N ASP A 293 -39.36 12.36 -5.14
CA ASP A 293 -40.30 11.47 -5.83
C ASP A 293 -40.10 9.96 -5.57
N GLY A 294 -39.69 9.61 -4.34
CA GLY A 294 -39.44 8.23 -3.92
C GLY A 294 -38.13 7.63 -4.43
N ALA A 295 -37.25 8.41 -5.07
CA ALA A 295 -35.94 8.00 -5.52
C ALA A 295 -34.82 8.74 -4.78
N TRP A 296 -33.72 8.04 -4.49
CA TRP A 296 -32.51 8.66 -3.96
C TRP A 296 -31.79 9.44 -5.05
N CYS A 297 -31.43 10.68 -4.73
CA CYS A 297 -30.67 11.59 -5.56
C CYS A 297 -29.37 11.98 -4.87
N ALA A 298 -28.35 12.30 -5.66
CA ALA A 298 -27.10 12.87 -5.19
C ALA A 298 -26.88 14.23 -5.85
N GLU A 299 -26.39 15.18 -5.07
CA GLU A 299 -26.04 16.51 -5.54
C GLU A 299 -24.73 16.96 -4.92
N LEU A 300 -23.82 17.40 -5.77
CA LEU A 300 -22.61 18.11 -5.37
C LEU A 300 -23.01 19.56 -5.10
N THR A 301 -22.86 20.01 -3.86
CA THR A 301 -23.20 21.40 -3.50
C THR A 301 -22.07 22.34 -3.91
N GLY A 302 -22.10 23.62 -3.53
CA GLY A 302 -20.91 24.48 -3.57
C GLY A 302 -20.00 24.24 -2.35
N MET A 303 -19.01 25.12 -2.19
CA MET A 303 -18.28 25.25 -0.92
C MET A 303 -19.22 25.75 0.18
N PRO A 304 -19.16 25.19 1.40
CA PRO A 304 -19.96 25.70 2.51
C PRO A 304 -19.49 27.10 2.93
N GLU A 305 -20.45 27.89 3.44
CA GLU A 305 -20.17 29.21 4.02
C GLU A 305 -19.20 29.07 5.20
N GLU A 306 -19.49 28.13 6.10
CA GLU A 306 -18.65 27.80 7.25
C GLU A 306 -17.92 26.47 7.05
N THR A 307 -16.62 26.44 7.39
CA THR A 307 -15.87 25.19 7.44
C THR A 307 -16.40 24.31 8.57
N PRO A 308 -16.66 23.00 8.36
CA PRO A 308 -17.21 22.08 9.37
C PRO A 308 -16.16 21.66 10.41
N LEU A 309 -15.50 22.63 11.06
CA LEU A 309 -14.52 22.42 12.12
C LEU A 309 -15.05 22.99 13.44
N ARG A 310 -15.35 22.09 14.38
CA ARG A 310 -15.59 22.43 15.78
C ARG A 310 -14.28 22.45 16.55
N VAL A 311 -14.11 23.39 17.47
CA VAL A 311 -13.01 23.38 18.44
C VAL A 311 -13.57 22.92 19.78
N GLU A 312 -12.95 21.92 20.38
CA GLU A 312 -13.29 21.43 21.71
C GLU A 312 -12.10 21.67 22.64
N ASP A 313 -12.25 22.62 23.57
CA ASP A 313 -11.20 22.92 24.54
C ASP A 313 -11.35 22.06 25.79
N LEU A 314 -10.33 21.25 26.08
CA LEU A 314 -10.27 20.34 27.21
C LEU A 314 -9.47 20.91 28.38
N SER A 315 -9.05 22.18 28.32
CA SER A 315 -8.28 22.85 29.38
C SER A 315 -8.99 22.83 30.74
N GLY A 316 -10.32 22.92 30.76
CA GLY A 316 -11.15 22.82 31.96
C GLY A 316 -11.54 21.40 32.39
N CYS A 317 -11.15 20.38 31.64
CA CYS A 317 -11.48 18.98 31.92
C CYS A 317 -10.38 18.33 32.78
N PRO A 318 -10.72 17.68 33.91
CA PRO A 318 -9.77 16.90 34.70
C PRO A 318 -9.07 15.85 33.83
N GLU A 319 -7.78 15.62 34.07
CA GLU A 319 -6.94 14.74 33.24
C GLU A 319 -7.54 13.35 33.05
N GLY A 320 -8.00 12.72 34.16
CA GLY A 320 -8.64 11.40 34.13
C GLY A 320 -9.99 11.34 33.42
N GLU A 321 -10.60 12.48 33.07
CA GLU A 321 -11.88 12.56 32.37
C GLU A 321 -11.72 12.93 30.89
N ARG A 322 -10.53 13.38 30.46
CA ARG A 322 -10.30 13.87 29.08
C ARG A 322 -10.55 12.81 28.03
N GLU A 323 -10.12 11.57 28.26
CA GLU A 323 -10.35 10.48 27.33
C GLU A 323 -11.84 10.18 27.16
N ALA A 324 -12.59 10.12 28.27
CA ALA A 324 -14.03 9.94 28.24
C ALA A 324 -14.74 11.07 27.49
N ARG A 325 -14.31 12.33 27.71
CA ARG A 325 -14.84 13.48 26.98
C ARG A 325 -14.56 13.42 25.48
N LEU A 326 -13.37 12.96 25.09
CA LEU A 326 -12.97 12.79 23.69
C LEU A 326 -13.86 11.74 23.00
N LEU A 327 -14.10 10.61 23.67
CA LEU A 327 -15.00 9.55 23.19
C LEU A 327 -16.46 10.03 23.10
N GLU A 328 -16.95 10.78 24.09
CA GLU A 328 -18.29 11.36 24.08
C GLU A 328 -18.49 12.28 22.87
N VAL A 329 -17.55 13.22 22.65
CA VAL A 329 -17.59 14.16 21.52
C VAL A 329 -17.49 13.39 20.20
N ALA A 330 -16.59 12.41 20.10
CA ALA A 330 -16.45 11.59 18.90
C ALA A 330 -17.73 10.80 18.59
N GLY A 331 -18.37 10.21 19.59
CA GLY A 331 -19.65 9.51 19.45
C GLY A 331 -20.77 10.43 19.00
N ALA A 332 -20.87 11.63 19.57
CA ALA A 332 -21.87 12.63 19.18
C ALA A 332 -21.67 13.10 17.72
N VAL A 333 -20.42 13.30 17.27
CA VAL A 333 -20.14 13.69 15.89
C VAL A 333 -20.48 12.55 14.91
N GLN A 334 -20.11 11.31 15.23
CA GLN A 334 -20.44 10.14 14.41
C GLN A 334 -21.95 9.93 14.29
N ALA A 335 -22.69 10.11 15.38
CA ALA A 335 -24.15 9.99 15.37
C ALA A 335 -24.87 11.16 14.67
N GLY A 336 -24.18 12.30 14.50
CA GLY A 336 -24.77 13.53 13.99
C GLY A 336 -24.70 13.72 12.46
N LEU A 337 -24.21 12.74 11.71
CA LEU A 337 -24.13 12.83 10.25
C LEU A 337 -25.51 12.67 9.60
N ASP A 338 -25.93 13.69 8.85
CA ASP A 338 -27.17 13.75 8.10
C ASP A 338 -26.86 13.74 6.61
N LEU A 339 -27.28 12.68 5.91
CA LEU A 339 -27.02 12.48 4.48
C LEU A 339 -27.58 13.60 3.62
N SER A 340 -28.67 14.26 4.06
CA SER A 340 -29.31 15.35 3.33
C SER A 340 -28.56 16.69 3.42
N ARG A 341 -27.55 16.76 4.30
CA ARG A 341 -26.76 17.98 4.54
C ARG A 341 -25.32 17.79 4.08
N SER A 342 -24.87 18.70 3.23
CA SER A 342 -23.46 18.83 2.85
C SER A 342 -22.73 19.76 3.83
N PRO A 343 -21.42 19.57 4.07
CA PRO A 343 -20.60 18.44 3.61
C PRO A 343 -20.83 17.18 4.45
N LEU A 344 -20.47 16.00 3.93
CA LEU A 344 -20.46 14.73 4.67
C LEU A 344 -19.11 14.45 5.34
N LEU A 345 -18.40 15.53 5.70
CA LEU A 345 -17.22 15.54 6.55
C LEU A 345 -17.51 16.43 7.78
N ARG A 346 -17.10 15.97 8.95
CA ARG A 346 -17.06 16.73 10.20
C ARG A 346 -15.65 16.65 10.77
N ALA A 347 -15.16 17.77 11.28
CA ALA A 347 -13.87 17.86 11.95
C ALA A 347 -14.04 18.40 13.37
N VAL A 348 -13.27 17.86 14.32
CA VAL A 348 -13.16 18.38 15.68
C VAL A 348 -11.70 18.54 16.05
N LEU A 349 -11.27 19.77 16.32
CA LEU A 349 -9.95 20.06 16.86
C LEU A 349 -10.04 20.09 18.39
N PHE A 350 -9.43 19.10 19.04
CA PHE A 350 -9.27 19.06 20.49
C PHE A 350 -8.03 19.85 20.90
N THR A 351 -8.21 20.81 21.82
CA THR A 351 -7.14 21.64 22.40
C THR A 351 -7.07 21.45 23.92
N GLY A 352 -6.06 22.02 24.57
CA GLY A 352 -5.93 21.96 26.03
C GLY A 352 -5.50 20.57 26.56
N LEU A 353 -4.86 19.76 25.71
CA LEU A 353 -4.22 18.51 26.12
C LEU A 353 -2.86 18.79 26.78
N GLU A 354 -2.27 17.76 27.39
CA GLU A 354 -0.92 17.82 27.96
C GLU A 354 0.13 18.31 26.96
N ASP A 355 1.14 19.01 27.49
CA ASP A 355 2.27 19.58 26.74
C ASP A 355 1.87 20.51 25.58
N GLY A 356 0.63 21.03 25.58
CA GLY A 356 0.10 21.86 24.50
C GLY A 356 -0.26 21.08 23.24
N GLY A 357 -0.30 19.74 23.34
CA GLY A 357 -0.69 18.84 22.26
C GLY A 357 -2.10 19.12 21.75
N ARG A 358 -2.35 18.73 20.49
CA ARG A 358 -3.66 18.85 19.86
C ARG A 358 -3.99 17.59 19.09
N LYS A 359 -5.28 17.28 18.98
CA LYS A 359 -5.76 16.16 18.18
C LYS A 359 -6.85 16.64 17.23
N LEU A 360 -6.86 16.13 16.01
CA LEU A 360 -7.90 16.40 15.03
C LEU A 360 -8.66 15.10 14.76
N LEU A 361 -9.94 15.10 15.10
CA LEU A 361 -10.87 14.06 14.69
C LEU A 361 -11.46 14.45 13.33
N LEU A 362 -11.42 13.52 12.39
CA LEU A 362 -12.13 13.61 11.12
C LEU A 362 -13.16 12.47 11.07
N VAL A 363 -14.40 12.80 10.74
CA VAL A 363 -15.49 11.83 10.55
C VAL A 363 -16.15 12.10 9.21
N ALA A 364 -16.16 11.10 8.33
CA ALA A 364 -16.79 11.19 7.03
C ALA A 364 -17.64 9.96 6.72
N HIS A 365 -18.72 10.15 5.95
CA HIS A 365 -19.61 9.04 5.61
C HIS A 365 -19.01 8.13 4.53
N HIS A 366 -19.21 6.81 4.61
CA HIS A 366 -18.70 5.85 3.62
C HIS A 366 -19.26 6.02 2.19
N LEU A 367 -20.23 6.92 2.00
CA LEU A 367 -20.74 7.26 0.67
C LEU A 367 -19.80 8.21 -0.09
N VAL A 368 -18.84 8.82 0.62
CA VAL A 368 -17.91 9.84 0.11
C VAL A 368 -16.44 9.55 0.41
N VAL A 369 -16.14 8.50 1.20
CA VAL A 369 -14.77 8.06 1.56
C VAL A 369 -14.73 6.54 1.76
N ASP A 370 -13.59 5.90 1.47
CA ASP A 370 -13.33 4.47 1.67
C ASP A 370 -11.99 4.17 2.36
#